data_AF-A0A920M7F0-F1
#
_entry.id   AF-A0A920M7F0-F1
#
_cell.length_a   1.000
_cell.length_b   1.000
_cell.length_c   1.000
_cell.angle_alpha   90.00
_cell.angle_beta   90.00
_cell.angle_gamma   90.00
#
_symmetry.space_group_name_H-M   'P 1'
#
loop_
_entity.id
_entity.type
_entity.pdbx_description
1 polymer ?
#
loop_
_entity_poly.entity_id
_entity_poly.type
_entity_poly.pdbx_seq_one_letter_code
_entity_poly.pdbx_strand_id
1 'polypeptide(L)' 'MINLDKKFPEYSFKNHKGYPTKQHLEAIELKGICVHHRKTFKPILKYL' A
#
# COMPACT_ATOMS: atom_id res chain seq x y z
N MET A 1 -1.84 -10.18 5.65
CA MET A 1 -0.57 -10.23 4.90
C MET A 1 0.61 -9.97 5.84
N ILE A 2 0.89 -10.89 6.77
CA ILE A 2 1.83 -10.64 7.88
C ILE A 2 3.29 -10.62 7.39
N ASN A 3 3.67 -11.53 6.50
CA ASN A 3 5.03 -11.56 5.97
C ASN A 3 5.33 -10.37 5.05
N LEU A 4 4.31 -9.83 4.38
CA LEU A 4 4.46 -8.63 3.55
C LEU A 4 4.60 -7.39 4.43
N ASP A 5 3.81 -7.29 5.50
CA ASP A 5 3.92 -6.24 6.52
C ASP A 5 5.32 -6.19 7.14
N LYS A 6 5.94 -7.34 7.41
CA LYS A 6 7.33 -7.39 7.90
C LYS A 6 8.35 -6.79 6.93
N LYS A 7 8.11 -6.93 5.61
CA LYS A 7 8.99 -6.38 4.56
C LYS A 7 8.69 -4.92 4.24
N PHE A 8 7.44 -4.50 4.44
CA PHE A 8 6.92 -3.18 4.10
C PHE A 8 6.05 -2.65 5.27
N PRO A 9 6.66 -2.43 6.45
CA PRO A 9 5.92 -2.09 7.68
C PRO A 9 5.18 -0.75 7.58
N GLU A 10 5.68 0.17 6.76
CA GLU A 10 5.11 1.50 6.54
C GLU A 10 3.69 1.47 5.96
N TYR A 11 3.32 0.40 5.24
CA TYR A 11 1.99 0.30 4.65
C TYR A 11 0.98 -0.41 5.53
N SER A 12 1.38 -1.08 6.62
CA SER A 12 0.48 -1.80 7.54
C SER A 12 -0.39 -2.90 6.89
N PHE A 13 0.15 -3.61 5.89
CA PHE A 13 -0.54 -4.67 5.13
C PHE A 13 -1.16 -5.77 6.00
N LYS A 14 -0.70 -5.99 7.24
CA LYS A 14 -1.35 -6.95 8.14
C LYS A 14 -2.78 -6.53 8.51
N ASN A 15 -3.04 -5.23 8.61
CA ASN A 15 -4.30 -4.68 9.10
C ASN A 15 -5.38 -4.62 8.01
N HIS A 16 -5.05 -4.11 6.84
CA HIS A 16 -6.01 -3.88 5.76
C HIS A 16 -5.80 -4.80 4.55
N LYS A 17 -4.79 -5.69 4.58
CA LYS A 17 -4.56 -6.74 3.56
C LYS A 17 -4.44 -6.21 2.12
N GLY A 18 -4.01 -4.96 1.94
CA GLY A 18 -3.87 -4.32 0.62
C GLY A 18 -5.13 -3.67 0.07
N TYR A 19 -6.23 -3.62 0.84
CA TYR A 19 -7.37 -2.76 0.50
C TYR A 19 -6.98 -1.28 0.64
N PRO A 20 -7.54 -0.38 -0.20
CA PRO A 20 -7.20 1.04 -0.22
C PRO A 20 -7.90 1.79 0.92
N THR A 21 -7.58 1.42 2.17
CA THR A 21 -8.03 2.17 3.34
C THR A 21 -7.34 3.52 3.40
N LYS A 22 -7.92 4.46 4.15
CA LYS A 22 -7.33 5.78 4.36
C LYS A 22 -5.86 5.69 4.82
N GLN A 23 -5.58 4.85 5.82
CA GLN A 23 -4.22 4.58 6.30
C GLN A 23 -3.28 4.10 5.19
N HIS A 24 -3.77 3.22 4.31
CA HIS A 24 -2.94 2.69 3.23
C HIS A 24 -2.61 3.75 2.18
N LEU A 25 -3.60 4.58 1.81
CA LEU A 25 -3.41 5.68 0.86
C LEU A 25 -2.49 6.76 1.42
N GLU A 26 -2.62 7.10 2.70
CA GLU A 26 -1.70 8.02 3.39
C GLU A 26 -0.26 7.49 3.40
N ALA A 27 -0.08 6.19 3.64
CA ALA A 27 1.25 5.56 3.56
C ALA A 27 1.83 5.63 2.14
N ILE A 28 1.00 5.42 1.11
CA ILE A 28 1.42 5.55 -0.30
C ILE A 28 1.76 7.02 -0.62
N GLU A 29 1.01 7.99 -0.11
CA GLU A 29 1.32 9.42 -0.28
C GLU A 29 2.66 9.80 0.33
N LEU A 30 2.99 9.25 1.49
CA LEU A 30 4.22 9.57 2.23
C LEU A 30 5.45 8.79 1.74
N LYS A 31 5.27 7.56 1.27
CA LYS A 31 6.38 6.62 0.97
C LYS A 31 6.46 6.21 -0.50
N GLY A 32 5.50 6.62 -1.32
CA GLY A 32 5.34 6.18 -2.70
C GLY A 32 4.74 4.77 -2.80
N ILE A 33 4.59 4.29 -4.03
CA ILE A 33 4.13 2.91 -4.29
C ILE A 33 5.29 1.91 -4.19
N CYS A 34 5.04 0.75 -3.60
CA CYS A 34 5.97 -0.39 -3.62
C CYS A 34 5.67 -1.39 -4.77
N VAL A 35 6.59 -2.33 -5.00
CA VAL A 35 6.49 -3.37 -6.05
C VAL A 35 5.22 -4.23 -6.00
N HIS A 36 4.58 -4.34 -4.82
CA HIS A 36 3.35 -5.13 -4.64
C HIS A 36 2.06 -4.35 -4.93
N HIS A 37 2.14 -3.04 -5.17
CA HIS A 37 0.97 -2.26 -5.58
C HIS A 37 0.63 -2.54 -7.04
N ARG A 38 -0.67 -2.76 -7.29
CA ARG A 38 -1.17 -3.02 -8.64
C ARG A 38 -1.32 -1.70 -9.37
N LYS A 39 -0.38 -1.40 -10.26
CA LYS A 39 -0.33 -0.16 -11.04
C LYS A 39 -1.58 0.10 -11.88
N THR A 40 -2.33 -0.94 -12.25
CA THR A 40 -3.59 -0.82 -13.01
C THR A 40 -4.79 -0.42 -12.15
N PHE A 41 -4.67 -0.43 -10.83
CA PHE A 41 -5.79 -0.12 -9.94
C PHE A 41 -5.96 1.40 -9.86
N LYS A 42 -7.20 1.86 -10.06
CA LYS A 42 -7.57 3.29 -10.09
C LYS A 42 -6.95 4.16 -8.97
N PRO A 43 -6.94 3.76 -7.68
CA PRO A 43 -6.31 4.57 -6.65
C PRO A 43 -4.78 4.64 -6.78
N ILE A 44 -4.14 3.59 -7.32
CA ILE A 44 -2.68 3.52 -7.47
C ILE A 44 -2.18 4.33 -8.67
N LEU A 45 -2.98 4.44 -9.74
CA LEU A 45 -2.64 5.24 -10.92
C LEU A 45 -2.33 6.71 -10.58
N LYS A 46 -2.92 7.27 -9.52
CA LYS A 46 -2.66 8.64 -9.06
C LYS A 46 -1.22 8.84 -8.54
N TYR A 47 -0.54 7.76 -8.18
CA TYR A 47 0.78 7.78 -7.54
C TYR A 47 1.88 7.19 -8.45
N LEU A 48 1.60 7.06 -9.75
CA LEU A 48 2.58 6.80 -10.81
C LEU A 48 3.00 8.12 -11.46
#